data_AF-A0A2M6XDR7-F1
#
_entry.id   AF-A0A2M6XDR7-F1
#
_cell.length_a   1.000
_cell.length_b   1.000
_cell.length_c   1.000
_cell.angle_alpha   90.00
_cell.angle_beta   90.00
_cell.angle_gamma   90.00
#
_symmetry.space_group_name_H-M   'P 1'
#
loop_
_entity.id
_entity.type
_entity.pdbx_description
1 polymer ?
#
loop_
_entity_poly.entity_id
_entity_poly.type
_entity_poly.pdbx_seq_one_letter_code
_entity_poly.pdbx_strand_id
1 'polypeptide(L)'
;MKKILLFLVLLVLFLIPCRVYSQSVGELQQQIDDLTQKVTDLQNQGKTLASQITYMDSQIKLTTLKITQTQSQIDDLTLKIGRLEVSLDQMSVILKSRIAAAYEQGQPNVLSLFFSSSKFADFYNRYKYLRVIQINDKKILYSMETTRTNYDDQKQAVVALETKLQLQKTQLAQQQTDKKNLLIVTKNDEKKFQELLKKALAELASLKRFSQDNPGGILPPQQSPDGWFYSQRDERWAKQMIGGSTETIYDVGCLISDIAMISTFYGDRRTPSDIAADSSNFFSNTAYMVSPWPSQAGKTYTELLNMDAVDQELSAGHPVIVHLNLGGDGHFIVLKQKDGDDYLIHDPWFGYDKKLKDFYSVAVIDKRVVYK
;
A
#
# COMPACT_ATOMS: atom_id res chain seq x y z
N MET A 1 -18.80 -15.16 -55.03
CA MET A 1 -19.90 -14.84 -54.07
C MET A 1 -20.08 -15.97 -53.04
N LYS A 2 -19.08 -16.24 -52.19
CA LYS A 2 -19.19 -17.23 -51.09
C LYS A 2 -18.41 -16.85 -49.82
N LYS A 3 -17.90 -15.62 -49.71
CA LYS A 3 -17.16 -15.13 -48.53
C LYS A 3 -17.87 -14.03 -47.73
N ILE A 4 -19.10 -13.65 -48.10
CA ILE A 4 -19.87 -12.60 -47.42
C ILE A 4 -20.93 -13.20 -46.45
N LEU A 5 -21.19 -14.51 -46.52
CA LEU A 5 -22.25 -15.14 -45.73
C LEU A 5 -21.81 -15.73 -44.38
N LEU A 6 -20.54 -15.61 -43.99
CA LEU A 6 -20.04 -16.14 -42.71
C LEU A 6 -19.89 -15.07 -41.62
N PHE A 7 -20.03 -13.78 -41.97
CA PHE A 7 -19.89 -12.68 -41.01
C PHE A 7 -21.23 -12.24 -40.38
N LEU A 8 -22.35 -12.75 -40.88
CA LEU A 8 -23.69 -12.35 -40.42
C LEU A 8 -24.25 -13.22 -39.28
N VAL A 9 -23.57 -14.32 -38.91
CA VAL A 9 -24.03 -15.24 -37.84
C VAL A 9 -23.29 -15.02 -36.51
N LEU A 10 -22.22 -14.21 -36.49
CA LEU A 10 -21.46 -13.92 -35.26
C LEU A 10 -21.88 -12.60 -34.56
N LEU A 11 -22.85 -11.87 -35.10
CA LEU A 11 -23.26 -10.55 -34.58
C LEU A 11 -24.59 -10.56 -33.78
N VAL A 12 -25.21 -11.73 -33.56
CA VAL A 12 -26.54 -11.82 -32.91
C VAL A 12 -26.51 -12.52 -31.54
N LEU A 13 -25.35 -12.97 -31.04
CA LEU A 13 -25.23 -13.63 -29.73
C LEU A 13 -24.77 -12.74 -28.57
N PHE A 14 -24.72 -11.41 -28.77
CA PHE A 14 -24.33 -10.44 -27.72
C PHE A 14 -25.46 -9.47 -27.32
N LEU A 15 -26.73 -9.88 -27.49
CA LEU A 15 -27.90 -9.16 -26.99
C LEU A 15 -28.62 -9.93 -25.86
N ILE A 16 -27.85 -10.50 -24.94
CA ILE A 16 -28.36 -10.76 -23.59
C ILE A 16 -28.06 -9.49 -22.80
N PRO A 17 -29.06 -8.67 -22.42
CA PRO A 17 -28.82 -7.61 -21.46
C PRO A 17 -28.38 -8.28 -20.16
N CYS A 18 -27.07 -8.27 -19.90
CA CYS A 18 -26.56 -8.48 -18.56
C CYS A 18 -27.15 -7.34 -17.74
N ARG A 19 -28.20 -7.64 -16.98
CA ARG A 19 -28.73 -6.70 -15.98
C ARG A 19 -27.63 -6.54 -14.95
N VAL A 20 -26.77 -5.55 -15.15
CA VAL A 20 -25.92 -5.00 -14.10
C VAL A 20 -26.90 -4.41 -13.09
N TYR A 21 -27.16 -5.18 -12.04
CA TYR A 21 -27.85 -4.67 -10.87
C TYR A 21 -26.92 -3.60 -10.30
N SER A 22 -27.19 -2.33 -10.63
CA SER A 22 -26.46 -1.19 -10.08
C SER A 22 -26.84 -1.10 -8.60
N GLN A 23 -26.17 -1.88 -7.77
CA GLN A 23 -26.20 -1.72 -6.32
C GLN A 23 -25.85 -0.27 -6.03
N SER A 24 -26.74 0.46 -5.36
CA SER A 24 -26.51 1.89 -5.14
C SER A 24 -25.30 2.07 -4.22
N VAL A 25 -24.53 3.15 -4.41
CA VAL A 25 -23.37 3.47 -3.54
C VAL A 25 -23.75 3.50 -2.06
N GLY A 26 -25.01 3.81 -1.73
CA GLY A 26 -25.56 3.77 -0.38
C GLY A 26 -25.77 2.33 0.17
N GLU A 27 -26.26 1.41 -0.64
CA GLU A 27 -26.39 -0.02 -0.26
C GLU A 27 -25.03 -0.69 -0.07
N LEU A 28 -24.04 -0.31 -0.89
CA LEU A 28 -22.65 -0.73 -0.75
C LEU A 28 -22.02 -0.20 0.55
N GLN A 29 -22.30 1.05 0.91
CA GLN A 29 -21.79 1.65 2.15
C GLN A 29 -22.30 0.90 3.38
N GLN A 30 -23.61 0.59 3.44
CA GLN A 30 -24.18 -0.15 4.56
C GLN A 30 -23.56 -1.55 4.71
N GLN A 31 -23.32 -2.26 3.60
CA GLN A 31 -22.64 -3.56 3.63
C GLN A 31 -21.18 -3.45 4.08
N ILE A 32 -20.49 -2.38 3.69
CA ILE A 32 -19.13 -2.09 4.14
C ILE A 32 -19.10 -1.86 5.65
N ASP A 33 -20.06 -1.12 6.19
CA ASP A 33 -20.13 -0.80 7.62
C ASP A 33 -20.41 -2.07 8.45
N ASP A 34 -21.44 -2.84 8.08
CA ASP A 34 -21.79 -4.11 8.73
C ASP A 34 -20.62 -5.11 8.68
N LEU A 35 -19.97 -5.23 7.53
CA LEU A 35 -18.85 -6.15 7.37
C LEU A 35 -17.59 -5.66 8.08
N THR A 36 -17.39 -4.35 8.19
CA THR A 36 -16.30 -3.75 8.98
C THR A 36 -16.47 -4.08 10.46
N GLN A 37 -17.70 -3.97 10.98
CA GLN A 37 -17.99 -4.37 12.36
C GLN A 37 -17.73 -5.86 12.57
N LYS A 38 -18.25 -6.70 11.66
CA LYS A 38 -18.05 -8.16 11.74
C LYS A 38 -16.59 -8.58 11.67
N VAL A 39 -15.81 -7.94 10.80
CA VAL A 39 -14.36 -8.14 10.69
C VAL A 39 -13.66 -7.81 12.01
N THR A 40 -14.05 -6.70 12.65
CA THR A 40 -13.52 -6.27 13.95
C THR A 40 -13.85 -7.30 15.04
N ASP A 41 -15.08 -7.83 15.05
CA ASP A 41 -15.49 -8.85 16.01
C ASP A 41 -14.75 -10.19 15.81
N LEU A 42 -14.55 -10.59 14.55
CA LEU A 42 -13.84 -11.82 14.17
C LEU A 42 -12.34 -11.76 14.45
N GLN A 43 -11.74 -10.56 14.46
CA GLN A 43 -10.32 -10.38 14.77
C GLN A 43 -9.93 -10.99 16.12
N ASN A 44 -10.86 -10.97 17.10
CA ASN A 44 -10.65 -11.50 18.45
C ASN A 44 -10.97 -13.00 18.59
N GLN A 45 -11.50 -13.65 17.54
CA GLN A 45 -11.98 -15.04 17.56
C GLN A 45 -11.03 -16.03 16.85
N GLY A 46 -9.83 -15.60 16.46
CA GLY A 46 -8.82 -16.34 15.66
C GLY A 46 -8.14 -17.54 16.34
N LYS A 47 -8.89 -18.33 17.12
CA LYS A 47 -8.39 -19.52 17.82
C LYS A 47 -8.44 -20.80 16.99
N THR A 48 -9.05 -20.81 15.80
CA THR A 48 -9.10 -22.00 14.94
C THR A 48 -8.78 -21.64 13.49
N LEU A 49 -8.40 -22.63 12.69
CA LEU A 49 -8.15 -22.44 11.25
C LEU A 49 -9.43 -21.95 10.56
N ALA A 50 -10.59 -22.51 10.92
CA ALA A 50 -11.87 -22.12 10.36
C ALA A 50 -12.24 -20.66 10.67
N SER A 51 -12.01 -20.20 11.90
CA SER A 51 -12.29 -18.80 12.26
C SER A 51 -11.33 -17.85 11.55
N GLN A 52 -10.05 -18.23 11.43
CA GLN A 52 -9.05 -17.44 10.69
C GLN A 52 -9.39 -17.34 9.19
N ILE A 53 -9.80 -18.44 8.56
CA ILE A 53 -10.25 -18.44 7.16
C ILE A 53 -11.47 -17.53 7.00
N THR A 54 -12.44 -17.62 7.92
CA THR A 54 -13.66 -16.79 7.91
C THR A 54 -13.34 -15.30 8.06
N TYR A 55 -12.39 -14.96 8.92
CA TYR A 55 -11.87 -13.60 9.06
C TYR A 55 -11.22 -13.11 7.75
N MET A 56 -10.31 -13.89 7.16
CA MET A 56 -9.66 -13.55 5.90
C MET A 56 -10.67 -13.41 4.74
N ASP A 57 -11.68 -14.28 4.67
CA ASP A 57 -12.75 -14.19 3.67
C ASP A 57 -13.60 -12.94 3.83
N SER A 58 -13.89 -12.56 5.07
CA SER A 58 -14.61 -11.32 5.37
C SER A 58 -13.79 -10.09 4.98
N GLN A 59 -12.48 -10.09 5.23
CA GLN A 59 -11.55 -9.04 4.82
C GLN A 59 -11.47 -8.91 3.29
N ILE A 60 -11.28 -10.03 2.58
CA ILE A 60 -11.25 -10.06 1.11
C ILE A 60 -12.56 -9.51 0.53
N LYS A 61 -13.70 -9.92 1.09
CA LYS A 61 -15.01 -9.42 0.67
C LYS A 61 -15.16 -7.92 0.93
N LEU A 62 -14.74 -7.44 2.10
CA LEU A 62 -14.77 -6.02 2.45
C LEU A 62 -13.94 -5.17 1.49
N THR A 63 -12.69 -5.58 1.24
CA THR A 63 -11.81 -4.89 0.29
C THR A 63 -12.40 -4.91 -1.12
N THR A 64 -12.99 -6.04 -1.54
CA THR A 64 -13.66 -6.15 -2.84
C THR A 64 -14.84 -5.16 -2.97
N LEU A 65 -15.67 -5.03 -1.93
CA LEU A 65 -16.77 -4.07 -1.92
C LEU A 65 -16.25 -2.61 -1.96
N LYS A 66 -15.19 -2.30 -1.21
CA LYS A 66 -14.52 -0.98 -1.25
C LYS A 66 -13.95 -0.65 -2.63
N ILE A 67 -13.41 -1.64 -3.34
CA ILE A 67 -12.94 -1.49 -4.72
C ILE A 67 -14.11 -1.16 -5.64
N THR A 68 -15.21 -1.94 -5.57
CA THR A 68 -16.41 -1.70 -6.38
C THR A 68 -17.00 -0.32 -6.12
N GLN A 69 -17.06 0.10 -4.86
CA GLN A 69 -17.52 1.43 -4.47
C GLN A 69 -16.62 2.53 -5.06
N THR A 70 -15.30 2.39 -4.92
CA THR A 70 -14.33 3.38 -5.42
C THR A 70 -14.39 3.47 -6.95
N GLN A 71 -14.53 2.34 -7.65
CA GLN A 71 -14.71 2.32 -9.11
C GLN A 71 -15.99 3.03 -9.53
N SER A 72 -17.11 2.78 -8.85
CA SER A 72 -18.38 3.46 -9.12
C SER A 72 -18.28 4.98 -8.87
N GLN A 73 -17.54 5.42 -7.86
CA GLN A 73 -17.27 6.84 -7.61
C GLN A 73 -16.44 7.48 -8.73
N ILE A 74 -15.42 6.79 -9.24
CA ILE A 74 -14.62 7.24 -10.39
C ILE A 74 -15.51 7.36 -11.63
N ASP A 75 -16.37 6.37 -11.89
CA ASP A 75 -17.26 6.36 -13.06
C ASP A 75 -18.26 7.54 -13.00
N ASP A 76 -18.89 7.80 -11.85
CA ASP A 76 -19.81 8.94 -11.66
C ASP A 76 -19.10 10.29 -11.82
N LEU A 77 -17.90 10.45 -11.23
CA LEU A 77 -17.10 11.67 -11.40
C LEU A 77 -16.66 11.85 -12.85
N THR A 78 -16.30 10.78 -13.56
CA THR A 78 -15.94 10.84 -14.98
C THR A 78 -17.12 11.32 -15.83
N LEU A 79 -18.33 10.85 -15.55
CA LEU A 79 -19.55 11.33 -16.21
C LEU A 79 -19.86 12.81 -15.87
N LYS A 80 -19.57 13.27 -14.66
CA LYS A 80 -19.70 14.69 -14.28
C LYS A 80 -18.67 15.56 -14.99
N ILE A 81 -17.41 15.15 -15.04
CA ILE A 81 -16.32 15.81 -15.76
C ILE A 81 -16.67 15.96 -17.24
N GLY A 82 -17.17 14.90 -17.89
CA GLY A 82 -17.60 14.97 -19.30
C GLY A 82 -18.72 15.98 -19.54
N ARG A 83 -19.68 16.12 -18.60
CA ARG A 83 -20.72 17.17 -18.69
C ARG A 83 -20.15 18.58 -18.50
N LEU A 84 -19.20 18.76 -17.58
CA LEU A 84 -18.52 20.03 -17.36
C LEU A 84 -17.67 20.43 -18.57
N GLU A 85 -17.00 19.48 -19.21
CA GLU A 85 -16.20 19.68 -20.42
C GLU A 85 -17.06 20.21 -21.57
N VAL A 86 -18.19 19.54 -21.85
CA VAL A 86 -19.16 20.00 -22.86
C VAL A 86 -19.67 21.40 -22.53
N SER A 87 -19.96 21.70 -21.26
CA SER A 87 -20.39 23.04 -20.84
C SER A 87 -19.31 24.10 -21.07
N LEU A 88 -18.05 23.80 -20.74
CA LEU A 88 -16.92 24.70 -20.96
C LEU A 88 -16.69 24.98 -22.44
N ASP A 89 -16.79 23.95 -23.29
CA ASP A 89 -16.67 24.07 -24.74
C ASP A 89 -17.77 24.96 -25.33
N GLN A 90 -19.02 24.76 -24.92
CA GLN A 90 -20.15 25.60 -25.34
C GLN A 90 -19.94 27.07 -24.94
N MET A 91 -19.51 27.31 -23.70
CA MET A 91 -19.23 28.66 -23.20
C MET A 91 -18.04 29.29 -23.95
N SER A 92 -17.00 28.50 -24.25
CA SER A 92 -15.85 28.96 -25.04
C SER A 92 -16.26 29.37 -26.45
N VAL A 93 -17.09 28.57 -27.13
CA VAL A 93 -17.60 28.90 -28.48
C VAL A 93 -18.46 30.18 -28.46
N ILE A 94 -19.37 30.31 -27.49
CA ILE A 94 -20.21 31.50 -27.33
C ILE A 94 -19.37 32.75 -27.05
N LEU A 95 -18.37 32.63 -26.17
CA LEU A 95 -17.51 33.75 -25.82
C LEU A 95 -16.64 34.18 -27.01
N LYS A 96 -16.08 33.22 -27.76
CA LYS A 96 -15.30 33.48 -28.99
C LYS A 96 -16.14 34.22 -30.05
N SER A 97 -17.37 33.78 -30.30
CA SER A 97 -18.24 34.44 -31.29
C SER A 97 -18.64 35.85 -30.87
N ARG A 98 -18.88 36.07 -29.57
CA ARG A 98 -19.18 37.39 -29.01
C ARG A 98 -17.98 38.34 -29.09
N ILE A 99 -16.77 37.87 -28.78
CA ILE A 99 -15.55 38.66 -28.91
C ILE A 99 -15.31 39.03 -30.37
N ALA A 100 -15.47 38.10 -31.31
CA ALA A 100 -15.32 38.36 -32.74
C ALA A 100 -16.35 39.41 -33.23
N ALA A 101 -17.63 39.26 -32.87
CA ALA A 101 -18.67 40.22 -33.23
C ALA A 101 -18.41 41.61 -32.61
N ALA A 102 -17.94 41.67 -31.36
CA ALA A 102 -17.58 42.93 -30.71
C ALA A 102 -16.36 43.60 -31.36
N TYR A 103 -15.45 42.82 -31.95
CA TYR A 103 -14.29 43.32 -32.70
C TYR A 103 -14.71 43.84 -34.09
N GLU A 104 -15.50 43.07 -34.84
CA GLU A 104 -15.99 43.43 -36.18
C GLU A 104 -16.86 44.70 -36.19
N GLN A 105 -17.70 44.89 -35.16
CA GLN A 105 -18.56 46.06 -35.04
C GLN A 105 -17.80 47.33 -34.60
N GLY A 106 -16.53 47.19 -34.20
CA GLY A 106 -15.79 48.19 -33.46
C GLY A 106 -16.44 48.45 -32.10
N GLN A 107 -15.70 48.95 -31.11
CA GLN A 107 -16.33 49.43 -29.88
C GLN A 107 -16.75 50.90 -30.10
N PRO A 108 -18.04 51.21 -30.35
CA PRO A 108 -18.45 52.59 -30.43
C PRO A 108 -18.25 53.20 -29.03
N ASN A 109 -17.39 54.21 -28.95
CA ASN A 109 -17.26 55.03 -27.74
C ASN A 109 -18.65 55.59 -27.39
N VAL A 110 -18.98 55.72 -26.11
CA VAL A 110 -20.23 56.34 -25.65
C VAL A 110 -20.47 57.69 -26.34
N LEU A 111 -19.38 58.45 -26.58
CA LEU A 111 -19.42 59.70 -27.33
C LEU A 111 -19.75 59.49 -28.81
N SER A 112 -19.18 58.51 -29.50
CA SER A 112 -19.52 58.22 -30.90
C SER A 112 -20.95 57.67 -31.04
N LEU A 113 -21.41 56.90 -30.05
CA LEU A 113 -22.79 56.41 -30.00
C LEU A 113 -23.79 57.56 -29.84
N PHE A 114 -23.46 58.55 -29.01
CA PHE A 114 -24.24 59.78 -28.82
C PHE A 114 -24.29 60.66 -30.08
N PHE A 115 -23.14 60.88 -30.74
CA PHE A 115 -23.08 61.68 -31.97
C PHE A 115 -23.65 60.97 -33.21
N SER A 116 -23.73 59.63 -33.21
CA SER A 116 -24.33 58.84 -34.30
C SER A 116 -25.85 58.67 -34.19
N SER A 117 -26.47 59.08 -33.07
CA SER A 117 -27.89 58.89 -32.81
C SER A 117 -28.73 60.11 -33.19
N SER A 118 -29.82 59.88 -33.93
CA SER A 118 -30.77 60.90 -34.40
C SER A 118 -31.65 61.51 -33.30
N LYS A 119 -31.86 60.79 -32.18
CA LYS A 119 -32.68 61.23 -31.02
C LYS A 119 -32.06 60.74 -29.70
N PHE A 120 -32.27 61.48 -28.61
CA PHE A 120 -31.81 61.09 -27.27
C PHE A 120 -32.37 59.74 -26.80
N ALA A 121 -33.62 59.42 -27.16
CA ALA A 121 -34.23 58.12 -26.85
C ALA A 121 -33.48 56.96 -27.55
N ASP A 122 -33.00 57.16 -28.78
CA ASP A 122 -32.27 56.15 -29.54
C ASP A 122 -30.88 55.90 -28.91
N PHE A 123 -30.20 56.95 -28.46
CA PHE A 123 -28.96 56.87 -27.68
C PHE A 123 -29.17 56.08 -26.39
N TYR A 124 -30.17 56.46 -25.59
CA TYR A 124 -30.43 55.84 -24.28
C TYR A 124 -30.73 54.33 -24.43
N ASN A 125 -31.54 53.97 -25.42
CA ASN A 125 -31.86 52.57 -25.70
C ASN A 125 -30.60 51.80 -26.13
N ARG A 126 -29.81 52.31 -27.07
CA ARG A 126 -28.56 51.68 -27.51
C ARG A 126 -27.54 51.53 -26.37
N TYR A 127 -27.37 52.55 -25.53
CA TYR A 127 -26.52 52.50 -24.34
C TYR A 127 -27.00 51.43 -23.35
N LYS A 128 -28.31 51.37 -23.08
CA LYS A 128 -28.91 50.32 -22.23
C LYS A 128 -28.65 48.93 -22.80
N TYR A 129 -28.80 48.73 -24.11
CA TYR A 129 -28.49 47.45 -24.77
C TYR A 129 -27.02 47.05 -24.61
N LEU A 130 -26.08 47.97 -24.85
CA LEU A 130 -24.64 47.70 -24.67
C LEU A 130 -24.31 47.32 -23.22
N ARG A 131 -24.91 48.00 -22.24
CA ARG A 131 -24.75 47.66 -20.82
C ARG A 131 -25.25 46.26 -20.49
N VAL A 132 -26.40 45.87 -21.04
CA VAL A 132 -26.95 44.51 -20.85
C VAL A 132 -26.02 43.45 -21.47
N ILE A 133 -25.45 43.72 -22.65
CA ILE A 133 -24.48 42.82 -23.29
C ILE A 133 -23.23 42.67 -22.41
N GLN A 134 -22.62 43.77 -21.96
CA GLN A 134 -21.44 43.73 -21.08
C GLN A 134 -21.69 42.95 -19.78
N ILE A 135 -22.85 43.12 -19.15
CA ILE A 135 -23.22 42.39 -17.93
C ILE A 135 -23.35 40.89 -18.23
N ASN A 136 -23.98 40.52 -19.33
CA ASN A 136 -24.13 39.13 -19.73
C ASN A 136 -22.79 38.48 -20.08
N ASP A 137 -21.91 39.17 -20.80
CA ASP A 137 -20.58 38.65 -21.15
C ASP A 137 -19.73 38.44 -19.90
N LYS A 138 -19.79 39.37 -18.95
CA LYS A 138 -19.14 39.23 -17.64
C LYS A 138 -19.70 38.04 -16.86
N LYS A 139 -21.03 37.82 -16.91
CA LYS A 139 -21.67 36.66 -16.28
C LYS A 139 -21.20 35.34 -16.91
N ILE A 140 -21.08 35.28 -18.24
CA ILE A 140 -20.55 34.10 -18.95
C ILE A 140 -19.11 33.82 -18.52
N LEU A 141 -18.26 34.85 -18.44
CA LEU A 141 -16.88 34.71 -17.98
C LEU A 141 -16.80 34.17 -16.54
N TYR A 142 -17.57 34.74 -15.60
CA TYR A 142 -17.60 34.24 -14.23
C TYR A 142 -18.11 32.80 -14.13
N SER A 143 -19.18 32.48 -14.85
CA SER A 143 -19.70 31.12 -14.89
C SER A 143 -18.67 30.16 -15.50
N MET A 144 -17.94 30.57 -16.54
CA MET A 144 -16.92 29.75 -17.18
C MET A 144 -15.76 29.48 -16.22
N GLU A 145 -15.32 30.49 -15.48
CA GLU A 145 -14.29 30.36 -14.46
C GLU A 145 -14.74 29.39 -13.35
N THR A 146 -15.96 29.54 -12.82
CA THR A 146 -16.48 28.62 -11.80
C THR A 146 -16.59 27.18 -12.32
N THR A 147 -17.05 26.99 -13.55
CA THR A 147 -17.11 25.66 -14.17
C THR A 147 -15.70 25.08 -14.39
N ARG A 148 -14.73 25.93 -14.74
CA ARG A 148 -13.32 25.54 -14.91
C ARG A 148 -12.72 25.07 -13.60
N THR A 149 -12.89 25.82 -12.52
CA THR A 149 -12.42 25.42 -11.18
C THR A 149 -13.05 24.10 -10.76
N ASN A 150 -14.36 23.94 -10.89
CA ASN A 150 -15.05 22.69 -10.53
C ASN A 150 -14.57 21.49 -11.38
N TYR A 151 -14.30 21.70 -12.67
CA TYR A 151 -13.73 20.69 -13.54
C TYR A 151 -12.33 20.26 -13.08
N ASP A 152 -11.47 21.22 -12.75
CA ASP A 152 -10.10 20.96 -12.28
C ASP A 152 -10.12 20.24 -10.91
N ASP A 153 -10.99 20.66 -9.98
CA ASP A 153 -11.19 20.02 -8.68
C ASP A 153 -11.67 18.55 -8.82
N GLN A 154 -12.65 18.30 -9.70
CA GLN A 154 -13.14 16.94 -9.94
C GLN A 154 -12.08 16.06 -10.58
N LYS A 155 -11.25 16.60 -11.49
CA LYS A 155 -10.11 15.86 -12.04
C LYS A 155 -9.11 15.46 -10.98
N GLN A 156 -8.77 16.37 -10.06
CA GLN A 156 -7.88 16.04 -8.94
C GLN A 156 -8.48 14.96 -8.03
N ALA A 157 -9.80 15.02 -7.77
CA ALA A 157 -10.50 14.00 -7.00
C ALA A 157 -10.44 12.61 -7.66
N VAL A 158 -10.58 12.53 -9.00
CA VAL A 158 -10.42 11.25 -9.74
C VAL A 158 -9.00 10.70 -9.58
N VAL A 159 -7.96 11.51 -9.74
CA VAL A 159 -6.56 11.07 -9.56
C VAL A 159 -6.31 10.52 -8.15
N ALA A 160 -6.89 11.16 -7.12
CA ALA A 160 -6.79 10.67 -5.74
C ALA A 160 -7.53 9.33 -5.56
N LEU A 161 -8.71 9.16 -6.17
CA LEU A 161 -9.47 7.91 -6.13
C LEU A 161 -8.77 6.78 -6.90
N GLU A 162 -8.14 7.07 -8.04
CA GLU A 162 -7.34 6.09 -8.79
C GLU A 162 -6.15 5.60 -7.98
N THR A 163 -5.46 6.51 -7.28
CA THR A 163 -4.38 6.15 -6.36
C THR A 163 -4.89 5.24 -5.23
N LYS A 164 -6.03 5.60 -4.62
CA LYS A 164 -6.69 4.78 -3.60
C LYS A 164 -7.10 3.40 -4.14
N LEU A 165 -7.66 3.35 -5.34
CA LEU A 165 -8.07 2.11 -6.01
C LEU A 165 -6.86 1.18 -6.23
N GLN A 166 -5.73 1.73 -6.65
CA GLN A 166 -4.51 0.94 -6.85
C GLN A 166 -4.00 0.35 -5.53
N LEU A 167 -3.99 1.13 -4.46
CA LEU A 167 -3.64 0.64 -3.12
C LEU A 167 -4.58 -0.48 -2.65
N GLN A 168 -5.89 -0.32 -2.84
CA GLN A 168 -6.88 -1.34 -2.49
C GLN A 168 -6.68 -2.64 -3.30
N LYS A 169 -6.32 -2.55 -4.59
CA LYS A 169 -6.02 -3.73 -5.42
C LYS A 169 -4.78 -4.47 -4.94
N THR A 170 -3.72 -3.74 -4.59
CA THR A 170 -2.52 -4.34 -3.97
C THR A 170 -2.86 -5.02 -2.66
N GLN A 171 -3.66 -4.37 -1.80
CA GLN A 171 -4.12 -4.95 -0.54
C GLN A 171 -4.94 -6.23 -0.74
N LEU A 172 -5.85 -6.24 -1.73
CA LEU A 172 -6.65 -7.42 -2.05
C LEU A 172 -5.77 -8.60 -2.51
N ALA A 173 -4.79 -8.34 -3.39
CA ALA A 173 -3.86 -9.36 -3.85
C ALA A 173 -3.02 -9.95 -2.70
N GLN A 174 -2.61 -9.10 -1.75
CA GLN A 174 -1.93 -9.53 -0.55
C GLN A 174 -2.82 -10.42 0.33
N GLN A 175 -4.05 -9.99 0.63
CA GLN A 175 -5.02 -10.77 1.42
C GLN A 175 -5.29 -12.16 0.82
N GLN A 176 -5.38 -12.26 -0.52
CA GLN A 176 -5.53 -13.53 -1.21
C GLN A 176 -4.28 -14.42 -1.10
N THR A 177 -3.10 -13.82 -1.17
CA THR A 177 -1.82 -14.52 -1.01
C THR A 177 -1.66 -15.05 0.41
N ASP A 178 -1.96 -14.24 1.43
CA ASP A 178 -1.89 -14.63 2.83
C ASP A 178 -2.83 -15.81 3.13
N LYS A 179 -4.07 -15.75 2.61
CA LYS A 179 -5.02 -16.87 2.71
C LYS A 179 -4.44 -18.13 2.07
N LYS A 180 -3.90 -18.03 0.86
CA LYS A 180 -3.30 -19.18 0.15
C LYS A 180 -2.14 -19.77 0.94
N ASN A 181 -1.25 -18.94 1.48
CA ASN A 181 -0.10 -19.36 2.28
C ASN A 181 -0.55 -20.08 3.55
N LEU A 182 -1.56 -19.56 4.26
CA LEU A 182 -2.13 -20.23 5.42
C LEU A 182 -2.63 -21.64 5.06
N LEU A 183 -3.36 -21.79 3.95
CA LEU A 183 -3.88 -23.08 3.51
C LEU A 183 -2.76 -24.06 3.08
N ILE A 184 -1.70 -23.56 2.44
CA ILE A 184 -0.52 -24.36 2.06
C ILE A 184 0.21 -24.88 3.30
N VAL A 185 0.49 -23.97 4.25
CA VAL A 185 1.27 -24.28 5.44
C VAL A 185 0.48 -25.22 6.36
N THR A 186 -0.81 -24.98 6.55
CA THR A 186 -1.68 -25.80 7.40
C THR A 186 -2.16 -27.08 6.71
N LYS A 187 -2.13 -27.14 5.37
CA LYS A 187 -2.72 -28.24 4.58
C LYS A 187 -4.20 -28.50 4.91
N ASN A 188 -4.94 -27.46 5.28
CA ASN A 188 -6.32 -27.54 5.79
C ASN A 188 -6.47 -28.40 7.07
N ASP A 189 -5.41 -28.57 7.84
CA ASP A 189 -5.40 -29.36 9.07
C ASP A 189 -5.42 -28.44 10.31
N GLU A 190 -6.49 -28.55 11.10
CA GLU A 190 -6.67 -27.79 12.35
C GLU A 190 -5.58 -28.11 13.38
N LYS A 191 -5.20 -29.39 13.54
CA LYS A 191 -4.17 -29.79 14.49
C LYS A 191 -2.83 -29.18 14.10
N LYS A 192 -2.49 -29.21 12.80
CA LYS A 192 -1.28 -28.56 12.29
C LYS A 192 -1.31 -27.05 12.50
N PHE A 193 -2.45 -26.41 12.30
CA PHE A 193 -2.62 -24.99 12.59
C PHE A 193 -2.36 -24.68 14.07
N GLN A 194 -2.94 -25.45 15.00
CA GLN A 194 -2.72 -25.27 16.44
C GLN A 194 -1.27 -25.48 16.86
N GLU A 195 -0.60 -26.48 16.30
CA GLU A 195 0.82 -26.75 16.56
C GLU A 195 1.71 -25.57 16.11
N LEU A 196 1.45 -25.05 14.92
CA LEU A 196 2.16 -23.87 14.39
C LEU A 196 1.86 -22.62 15.19
N LEU A 197 0.60 -22.39 15.56
CA LEU A 197 0.20 -21.26 16.40
C LEU A 197 0.89 -21.31 17.76
N LYS A 198 0.91 -22.48 18.40
CA LYS A 198 1.62 -22.68 19.67
C LYS A 198 3.11 -22.38 19.53
N LYS A 199 3.74 -22.84 18.45
CA LYS A 199 5.16 -22.55 18.16
C LYS A 199 5.39 -21.04 17.95
N ALA A 200 4.55 -20.41 17.15
CA ALA A 200 4.60 -18.98 16.88
C ALA A 200 4.49 -18.14 18.16
N LEU A 201 3.51 -18.46 19.02
CA LEU A 201 3.32 -17.75 20.28
C LEU A 201 4.48 -17.96 21.26
N ALA A 202 5.05 -19.16 21.32
CA ALA A 202 6.20 -19.45 22.17
C ALA A 202 7.44 -18.65 21.71
N GLU A 203 7.74 -18.66 20.41
CA GLU A 203 8.84 -17.87 19.83
C GLU A 203 8.64 -16.38 20.12
N LEU A 204 7.48 -15.82 19.80
CA LEU A 204 7.21 -14.39 19.97
C LEU A 204 7.27 -13.95 21.42
N ALA A 205 6.78 -14.78 22.36
CA ALA A 205 6.93 -14.51 23.78
C ALA A 205 8.40 -14.48 24.21
N SER A 206 9.22 -15.37 23.64
CA SER A 206 10.67 -15.44 23.85
C SER A 206 11.39 -14.20 23.32
N LEU A 207 11.06 -13.75 22.10
CA LEU A 207 11.61 -12.53 21.49
C LEU A 207 11.18 -11.26 22.26
N LYS A 208 9.92 -11.22 22.67
CA LYS A 208 9.36 -10.08 23.40
C LYS A 208 9.97 -9.95 24.79
N ARG A 209 10.20 -11.07 25.49
CA ARG A 209 10.87 -11.04 26.80
C ARG A 209 12.30 -10.54 26.67
N PHE A 210 13.04 -10.96 25.65
CA PHE A 210 14.38 -10.40 25.38
C PHE A 210 14.36 -8.87 25.28
N SER A 211 13.45 -8.29 24.49
CA SER A 211 13.31 -6.83 24.33
C SER A 211 12.87 -6.11 25.63
N GLN A 212 12.10 -6.79 26.49
CA GLN A 212 11.64 -6.27 27.78
C GLN A 212 12.74 -6.28 28.84
N ASP A 213 13.54 -7.34 28.89
CA ASP A 213 14.60 -7.54 29.88
C ASP A 213 15.87 -6.72 29.56
N ASN A 214 16.00 -6.24 28.32
CA ASN A 214 17.14 -5.43 27.88
C ASN A 214 16.73 -3.97 27.55
N PRO A 215 16.41 -3.11 28.53
CA PRO A 215 15.87 -1.78 28.25
C PRO A 215 16.84 -0.93 27.40
N GLY A 216 16.35 -0.45 26.25
CA GLY A 216 17.14 0.34 25.31
C GLY A 216 16.44 1.60 24.77
N GLY A 217 15.11 1.59 24.64
CA GLY A 217 14.39 2.69 24.01
C GLY A 217 14.68 2.81 22.51
N ILE A 218 13.91 3.68 21.86
CA ILE A 218 14.01 3.95 20.42
C ILE A 218 15.24 4.82 20.14
N LEU A 219 15.95 4.50 19.07
CA LEU A 219 17.21 5.14 18.67
C LEU A 219 17.06 5.89 17.34
N PRO A 220 17.85 6.96 17.13
CA PRO A 220 17.99 7.53 15.79
C PRO A 220 18.67 6.52 14.85
N PRO A 221 18.62 6.77 13.52
CA PRO A 221 19.26 5.92 12.53
C PRO A 221 20.73 5.64 12.82
N GLN A 222 21.09 4.36 12.92
CA GLN A 222 22.47 3.94 13.06
C GLN A 222 23.09 3.63 11.69
N GLN A 223 24.34 4.04 11.48
CA GLN A 223 25.11 3.74 10.28
C GLN A 223 26.35 2.94 10.69
N SER A 224 26.42 1.69 10.23
CA SER A 224 27.65 0.89 10.34
C SER A 224 28.65 1.32 9.25
N PRO A 225 29.98 1.20 9.49
CA PRO A 225 31.00 1.52 8.50
C PRO A 225 30.87 0.75 7.18
N ASP A 226 30.33 -0.47 7.21
CA ASP A 226 30.06 -1.30 6.03
C ASP A 226 28.69 -1.06 5.39
N GLY A 227 27.83 -0.24 6.02
CA GLY A 227 26.62 0.31 5.43
C GLY A 227 25.42 -0.63 5.30
N TRP A 228 25.44 -1.80 5.96
CA TRP A 228 24.34 -2.78 5.90
C TRP A 228 23.72 -3.15 7.25
N PHE A 229 24.05 -2.44 8.33
CA PHE A 229 23.42 -2.65 9.64
C PHE A 229 22.02 -2.01 9.75
N TYR A 230 21.09 -2.73 10.38
CA TYR A 230 19.80 -2.21 10.80
C TYR A 230 19.48 -2.63 12.23
N SER A 231 19.08 -1.65 13.05
CA SER A 231 18.59 -1.92 14.40
C SER A 231 17.07 -2.04 14.40
N GLN A 232 16.52 -3.00 15.15
CA GLN A 232 15.07 -3.09 15.36
C GLN A 232 14.52 -1.90 16.18
N ARG A 233 15.41 -1.16 16.85
CA ARG A 233 15.08 0.00 17.70
C ARG A 233 15.07 1.34 16.96
N ASP A 234 15.37 1.35 15.66
CA ASP A 234 15.44 2.56 14.85
C ASP A 234 14.08 3.27 14.75
N GLU A 235 14.04 4.58 15.01
CA GLU A 235 12.81 5.38 15.08
C GLU A 235 11.97 5.35 13.80
N ARG A 236 12.59 5.06 12.65
CA ARG A 236 11.90 4.99 11.35
C ARG A 236 10.90 3.84 11.28
N TRP A 237 11.11 2.77 12.05
CA TRP A 237 10.29 1.56 11.95
C TRP A 237 10.02 0.84 13.27
N ALA A 238 10.69 1.18 14.38
CA ALA A 238 10.52 0.54 15.68
C ALA A 238 9.03 0.41 16.11
N LYS A 239 8.22 1.44 15.84
CA LYS A 239 6.78 1.46 16.19
C LYS A 239 5.85 0.81 15.15
N GLN A 240 6.39 0.37 14.03
CA GLN A 240 5.61 -0.27 12.98
C GLN A 240 5.15 -1.65 13.42
N MET A 241 3.87 -1.96 13.18
CA MET A 241 3.32 -3.30 13.38
C MET A 241 3.80 -4.26 12.30
N ILE A 242 4.01 -5.53 12.68
CA ILE A 242 4.50 -6.57 11.79
C ILE A 242 3.33 -7.31 11.16
N GLY A 243 3.22 -7.27 9.83
CA GLY A 243 2.16 -7.93 9.07
C GLY A 243 0.76 -7.57 9.59
N GLY A 244 -0.08 -8.58 9.81
CA GLY A 244 -1.40 -8.43 10.43
C GLY A 244 -1.42 -8.52 11.96
N SER A 245 -0.25 -8.50 12.61
CA SER A 245 -0.13 -8.69 14.07
C SER A 245 -0.22 -7.38 14.85
N THR A 246 -0.36 -7.51 16.16
CA THR A 246 -0.30 -6.37 17.11
C THR A 246 1.12 -6.13 17.65
N GLU A 247 2.09 -6.93 17.24
CA GLU A 247 3.47 -6.80 17.70
C GLU A 247 4.24 -5.80 16.84
N THR A 248 5.16 -5.07 17.47
CA THR A 248 5.97 -4.06 16.77
C THR A 248 7.36 -4.60 16.41
N ILE A 249 8.04 -3.96 15.46
CA ILE A 249 9.44 -4.25 15.15
C ILE A 249 10.33 -4.05 16.39
N TYR A 250 10.03 -3.06 17.24
CA TYR A 250 10.74 -2.89 18.50
C TYR A 250 10.62 -4.13 19.39
N ASP A 251 9.42 -4.68 19.55
CA ASP A 251 9.17 -5.76 20.49
C ASP A 251 9.76 -7.10 20.05
N VAL A 252 9.65 -7.45 18.77
CA VAL A 252 9.98 -8.81 18.26
C VAL A 252 10.69 -8.83 16.89
N GLY A 253 11.27 -7.71 16.45
CA GLY A 253 11.76 -7.51 15.09
C GLY A 253 13.22 -7.89 14.82
N CYS A 254 13.88 -8.65 15.70
CA CYS A 254 15.29 -9.04 15.52
C CYS A 254 15.52 -9.79 14.19
N LEU A 255 14.74 -10.83 13.91
CA LEU A 255 14.85 -11.60 12.66
C LEU A 255 14.54 -10.75 11.41
N ILE A 256 13.55 -9.85 11.50
CA ILE A 256 13.20 -8.92 10.42
C ILE A 256 14.40 -8.02 10.09
N SER A 257 15.07 -7.52 11.13
CA SER A 257 16.25 -6.69 11.01
C SER A 257 17.41 -7.49 10.40
N ASP A 258 17.63 -8.72 10.83
CA ASP A 258 18.68 -9.59 10.28
C ASP A 258 18.48 -9.90 8.80
N ILE A 259 17.25 -10.17 8.37
CA ILE A 259 16.97 -10.41 6.94
C ILE A 259 17.14 -9.13 6.13
N ALA A 260 16.77 -7.96 6.67
CA ALA A 260 17.03 -6.67 6.03
C ALA A 260 18.55 -6.42 5.89
N MET A 261 19.32 -6.76 6.92
CA MET A 261 20.78 -6.65 6.94
C MET A 261 21.41 -7.55 5.87
N ILE A 262 21.04 -8.84 5.82
CA ILE A 262 21.51 -9.77 4.78
C ILE A 262 21.08 -9.33 3.38
N SER A 263 19.85 -8.79 3.23
CA SER A 263 19.39 -8.28 1.95
C SER A 263 20.28 -7.14 1.45
N THR A 264 20.57 -6.19 2.34
CA THR A 264 21.42 -5.03 2.01
C THR A 264 22.86 -5.44 1.73
N PHE A 265 23.39 -6.43 2.45
CA PHE A 265 24.69 -7.03 2.18
C PHE A 265 24.80 -7.56 0.74
N TYR A 266 23.75 -8.22 0.24
CA TYR A 266 23.69 -8.71 -1.14
C TYR A 266 23.25 -7.67 -2.18
N GLY A 267 23.14 -6.39 -1.79
CA GLY A 267 22.79 -5.28 -2.69
C GLY A 267 21.29 -5.04 -2.86
N ASP A 268 20.43 -5.81 -2.19
CA ASP A 268 18.98 -5.63 -2.16
C ASP A 268 18.59 -4.79 -0.92
N ARG A 269 18.40 -3.48 -1.09
CA ARG A 269 18.19 -2.53 0.01
C ARG A 269 16.77 -2.57 0.60
N ARG A 270 16.31 -3.75 1.00
CA ARG A 270 15.07 -3.91 1.77
C ARG A 270 15.30 -3.53 3.23
N THR A 271 14.49 -2.61 3.74
CA THR A 271 14.51 -2.18 5.13
C THR A 271 13.71 -3.13 6.03
N PRO A 272 13.88 -3.06 7.37
CA PRO A 272 12.99 -3.78 8.29
C PRO A 272 11.51 -3.43 8.08
N SER A 273 11.22 -2.17 7.71
CA SER A 273 9.86 -1.70 7.39
C SER A 273 9.25 -2.45 6.20
N ASP A 274 10.03 -2.64 5.13
CA ASP A 274 9.56 -3.33 3.92
C ASP A 274 9.24 -4.80 4.19
N ILE A 275 10.11 -5.48 4.94
CA ILE A 275 9.92 -6.88 5.31
C ILE A 275 8.72 -7.05 6.25
N ALA A 276 8.55 -6.14 7.22
CA ALA A 276 7.42 -6.15 8.14
C ALA A 276 6.08 -5.82 7.46
N ALA A 277 6.08 -5.04 6.38
CA ALA A 277 4.87 -4.68 5.64
C ALA A 277 4.31 -5.84 4.79
N ASP A 278 5.16 -6.78 4.38
CA ASP A 278 4.74 -7.95 3.61
C ASP A 278 4.23 -9.06 4.55
N SER A 279 2.91 -9.10 4.71
CA SER A 279 2.22 -10.09 5.54
C SER A 279 2.42 -11.54 5.09
N SER A 280 2.82 -11.77 3.83
CA SER A 280 3.02 -13.13 3.31
C SER A 280 4.20 -13.84 3.97
N ASN A 281 5.10 -13.08 4.60
CA ASN A 281 6.24 -13.58 5.35
C ASN A 281 5.85 -14.19 6.70
N PHE A 282 4.66 -13.86 7.21
CA PHE A 282 4.27 -14.18 8.58
C PHE A 282 3.14 -15.20 8.65
N PHE A 283 3.12 -15.97 9.73
CA PHE A 283 2.09 -16.97 9.97
C PHE A 283 0.83 -16.31 10.49
N SER A 284 -0.25 -16.36 9.71
CA SER A 284 -1.56 -15.82 10.12
C SER A 284 -1.44 -14.34 10.55
N ASN A 285 -2.18 -13.91 11.57
CA ASN A 285 -2.08 -12.56 12.15
C ASN A 285 -1.00 -12.48 13.24
N THR A 286 0.09 -13.25 13.15
CA THR A 286 1.20 -13.22 14.12
C THR A 286 2.43 -12.58 13.48
N ALA A 287 3.40 -12.15 14.29
CA ALA A 287 4.70 -11.69 13.81
C ALA A 287 5.70 -12.85 13.56
N TYR A 288 5.23 -14.10 13.66
CA TYR A 288 6.09 -15.27 13.49
C TYR A 288 6.40 -15.48 12.00
N MET A 289 7.67 -15.35 11.63
CA MET A 289 8.08 -15.51 10.25
C MET A 289 8.13 -16.99 9.85
N VAL A 290 7.46 -17.32 8.74
CA VAL A 290 7.38 -18.69 8.23
C VAL A 290 8.71 -19.07 7.59
N SER A 291 9.18 -20.29 7.86
CA SER A 291 10.34 -20.88 7.18
C SER A 291 9.89 -21.60 5.88
N PRO A 292 10.65 -21.51 4.78
CA PRO A 292 11.89 -20.76 4.60
C PRO A 292 11.66 -19.25 4.61
N TRP A 293 12.60 -18.51 5.20
CA TRP A 293 12.53 -17.06 5.28
C TRP A 293 12.72 -16.39 3.91
N PRO A 294 12.25 -15.14 3.72
CA PRO A 294 12.31 -14.44 2.44
C PRO A 294 13.75 -14.33 1.92
N SER A 295 14.01 -14.95 0.77
CA SER A 295 15.33 -14.95 0.13
C SER A 295 15.53 -13.73 -0.77
N GLN A 296 16.78 -13.30 -0.90
CA GLN A 296 17.20 -12.25 -1.84
C GLN A 296 17.23 -12.80 -3.27
N ALA A 297 17.17 -11.91 -4.27
CA ALA A 297 17.25 -12.31 -5.67
C ALA A 297 18.54 -13.13 -5.94
N GLY A 298 18.37 -14.35 -6.47
CA GLY A 298 19.48 -15.23 -6.79
C GLY A 298 20.14 -15.92 -5.59
N LYS A 299 19.56 -15.82 -4.38
CA LYS A 299 20.05 -16.49 -3.17
C LYS A 299 19.07 -17.52 -2.65
N THR A 300 19.61 -18.57 -2.01
CA THR A 300 18.82 -19.68 -1.47
C THR A 300 18.96 -19.77 0.04
N TYR A 301 17.82 -19.79 0.75
CA TYR A 301 17.76 -20.13 2.17
C TYR A 301 18.34 -21.53 2.43
N THR A 302 19.38 -21.62 3.25
CA THR A 302 20.01 -22.89 3.64
C THR A 302 20.23 -22.94 5.14
N GLU A 303 19.69 -23.96 5.82
CA GLU A 303 19.99 -24.21 7.23
C GLU A 303 21.32 -24.96 7.38
N LEU A 304 22.18 -24.49 8.29
CA LEU A 304 23.48 -25.08 8.56
C LEU A 304 23.42 -26.01 9.78
N LEU A 305 24.04 -27.18 9.66
CA LEU A 305 23.94 -28.25 10.66
C LEU A 305 24.78 -27.97 11.92
N ASN A 306 25.94 -27.33 11.79
CA ASN A 306 26.91 -27.16 12.88
C ASN A 306 27.73 -25.87 12.71
N MET A 307 28.55 -25.55 13.71
CA MET A 307 29.41 -24.36 13.68
C MET A 307 30.57 -24.48 12.68
N ASP A 308 31.03 -25.68 12.34
CA ASP A 308 32.06 -25.86 11.29
C ASP A 308 31.54 -25.39 9.93
N ALA A 309 30.27 -25.67 9.62
CA ALA A 309 29.61 -25.17 8.42
C ALA A 309 29.42 -23.65 8.47
N VAL A 310 29.14 -23.07 9.65
CA VAL A 310 29.11 -21.61 9.83
C VAL A 310 30.47 -21.00 9.51
N ASP A 311 31.55 -21.57 10.05
CA ASP A 311 32.91 -21.09 9.80
C ASP A 311 33.27 -21.12 8.31
N GLN A 312 32.88 -22.19 7.60
CA GLN A 312 33.08 -22.31 6.16
C GLN A 312 32.36 -21.20 5.39
N GLU A 313 31.09 -20.95 5.70
CA GLU A 313 30.31 -19.89 5.04
C GLU A 313 30.87 -18.49 5.34
N LEU A 314 31.23 -18.22 6.60
CA LEU A 314 31.87 -16.95 6.97
C LEU A 314 33.21 -16.76 6.28
N SER A 315 34.01 -17.82 6.12
CA SER A 315 35.29 -17.78 5.39
C SER A 315 35.11 -17.52 3.88
N ALA A 316 33.96 -17.92 3.33
CA ALA A 316 33.55 -17.63 1.96
C ALA A 316 32.94 -16.22 1.80
N GLY A 317 32.83 -15.45 2.88
CA GLY A 317 32.24 -14.11 2.88
C GLY A 317 30.71 -14.11 2.92
N HIS A 318 30.08 -15.21 3.32
CA HIS A 318 28.62 -15.29 3.49
C HIS A 318 28.25 -15.08 4.96
N PRO A 319 27.62 -13.94 5.32
CA PRO A 319 27.12 -13.74 6.68
C PRO A 319 25.98 -14.72 7.01
N VAL A 320 25.88 -15.08 8.28
CA VAL A 320 24.97 -16.14 8.77
C VAL A 320 24.03 -15.57 9.83
N ILE A 321 22.72 -15.73 9.63
CA ILE A 321 21.73 -15.44 10.67
C ILE A 321 21.70 -16.60 11.65
N VAL A 322 21.74 -16.31 12.95
CA VAL A 322 21.65 -17.32 14.00
C VAL A 322 20.55 -16.99 15.00
N HIS A 323 19.91 -18.04 15.52
CA HIS A 323 19.00 -17.94 16.66
C HIS A 323 19.74 -18.32 17.94
N LEU A 324 19.50 -17.54 18.99
CA LEU A 324 20.05 -17.71 20.33
C LEU A 324 18.94 -18.16 21.29
N ASN A 325 19.14 -19.30 21.94
CA ASN A 325 18.26 -19.79 23.00
C ASN A 325 18.83 -19.43 24.37
N LEU A 326 18.29 -18.37 24.96
CA LEU A 326 18.80 -17.75 26.17
C LEU A 326 18.07 -18.23 27.43
N GLY A 327 17.57 -19.47 27.44
CA GLY A 327 16.96 -20.08 28.63
C GLY A 327 15.55 -19.60 28.93
N GLY A 328 14.77 -19.29 27.88
CA GLY A 328 13.40 -18.77 27.97
C GLY A 328 13.17 -17.51 27.13
N ASP A 329 14.27 -16.90 26.69
CA ASP A 329 14.32 -15.77 25.76
C ASP A 329 14.96 -16.20 24.44
N GLY A 330 14.53 -15.55 23.36
CA GLY A 330 14.99 -15.81 22.00
C GLY A 330 15.55 -14.53 21.42
N HIS A 331 16.63 -14.63 20.66
CA HIS A 331 17.18 -13.49 19.94
C HIS A 331 17.77 -13.94 18.62
N PHE A 332 17.68 -13.09 17.61
CA PHE A 332 18.30 -13.31 16.31
C PHE A 332 19.40 -12.27 16.12
N ILE A 333 20.56 -12.74 15.64
CA ILE A 333 21.69 -11.89 15.28
C ILE A 333 22.31 -12.37 13.97
N VAL A 334 23.11 -11.51 13.34
CA VAL A 334 23.94 -11.87 12.19
C VAL A 334 25.39 -12.06 12.64
N LEU A 335 25.95 -13.25 12.39
CA LEU A 335 27.38 -13.47 12.39
C LEU A 335 27.96 -12.91 11.09
N LYS A 336 28.79 -11.88 11.20
CA LYS A 336 29.37 -11.16 10.06
C LYS A 336 30.64 -11.84 9.56
N GLN A 337 31.55 -12.17 10.47
CA GLN A 337 32.80 -12.84 10.16
C GLN A 337 33.38 -13.53 11.40
N LYS A 338 34.30 -14.47 11.16
CA LYS A 338 35.11 -15.07 12.22
C LYS A 338 36.25 -14.12 12.62
N ASP A 339 36.55 -14.05 13.90
CA ASP A 339 37.59 -13.20 14.47
C ASP A 339 38.36 -13.96 15.56
N GLY A 340 39.42 -14.66 15.13
CA GLY A 340 40.13 -15.63 15.96
C GLY A 340 39.21 -16.76 16.41
N ASP A 341 39.11 -16.95 17.72
CA ASP A 341 38.22 -17.94 18.34
C ASP A 341 36.81 -17.38 18.60
N ASP A 342 36.51 -16.15 18.17
CA ASP A 342 35.24 -15.45 18.37
C ASP A 342 34.59 -15.06 17.03
N TYR A 343 33.46 -14.36 17.10
CA TYR A 343 32.73 -13.84 15.95
C TYR A 343 32.47 -12.35 16.12
N LEU A 344 32.60 -11.62 15.02
CA LEU A 344 32.09 -10.27 14.90
C LEU A 344 30.63 -10.34 14.45
N ILE A 345 29.75 -9.63 15.14
CA ILE A 345 28.30 -9.71 14.93
C ILE A 345 27.68 -8.36 14.59
N HIS A 346 26.55 -8.43 13.90
CA HIS A 346 25.55 -7.37 13.88
C HIS A 346 24.38 -7.82 14.73
N ASP A 347 24.16 -7.10 15.82
CA ASP A 347 23.07 -7.36 16.75
C ASP A 347 22.01 -6.26 16.58
N PRO A 348 20.77 -6.60 16.19
CA PRO A 348 19.73 -5.61 15.96
C PRO A 348 19.31 -4.83 17.23
N TRP A 349 19.66 -5.33 18.42
CA TRP A 349 19.44 -4.68 19.70
C TRP A 349 20.66 -3.91 20.21
N PHE A 350 21.84 -4.54 20.22
CA PHE A 350 23.07 -4.03 20.84
C PHE A 350 24.01 -3.26 19.91
N GLY A 351 23.82 -3.37 18.59
CA GLY A 351 24.55 -2.59 17.59
C GLY A 351 25.43 -3.41 16.65
N TYR A 352 26.10 -2.71 15.74
CA TYR A 352 27.03 -3.31 14.78
C TYR A 352 28.42 -3.55 15.37
N ASP A 353 29.18 -4.41 14.69
CA ASP A 353 30.57 -4.79 14.98
C ASP A 353 30.85 -5.12 16.45
N LYS A 354 29.95 -5.89 17.08
CA LYS A 354 30.13 -6.40 18.44
C LYS A 354 30.86 -7.73 18.45
N LYS A 355 31.58 -8.02 19.53
CA LYS A 355 32.11 -9.37 19.77
C LYS A 355 31.00 -10.23 20.35
N LEU A 356 30.82 -11.44 19.81
CA LEU A 356 29.77 -12.34 20.29
C LEU A 356 29.96 -12.65 21.79
N LYS A 357 31.20 -12.96 22.21
CA LYS A 357 31.51 -13.34 23.60
C LYS A 357 31.25 -12.26 24.65
N ASP A 358 31.16 -10.99 24.25
CA ASP A 358 30.82 -9.90 25.18
C ASP A 358 29.35 -9.97 25.63
N PHE A 359 28.49 -10.65 24.86
CA PHE A 359 27.05 -10.71 25.08
C PHE A 359 26.51 -12.14 25.22
N TYR A 360 27.07 -13.10 24.48
CA TYR A 360 26.50 -14.44 24.31
C TYR A 360 27.56 -15.54 24.25
N SER A 361 27.15 -16.75 24.62
CA SER A 361 27.94 -17.97 24.41
C SER A 361 27.59 -18.61 23.07
N VAL A 362 28.60 -19.10 22.33
CA VAL A 362 28.39 -19.90 21.11
C VAL A 362 27.49 -21.12 21.36
N ALA A 363 27.48 -21.65 22.59
CA ALA A 363 26.70 -22.82 22.96
C ALA A 363 25.17 -22.57 22.98
N VAL A 364 24.73 -21.31 23.02
CA VAL A 364 23.30 -20.97 22.99
C VAL A 364 22.74 -20.89 21.57
N ILE A 365 23.59 -20.97 20.54
CA ILE A 365 23.14 -20.95 19.15
C ILE A 365 22.48 -22.29 18.83
N ASP A 366 21.20 -22.30 18.46
CA ASP A 366 20.45 -23.52 18.14
C ASP A 366 19.91 -23.57 16.69
N LYS A 367 19.88 -22.44 15.98
CA LYS A 367 19.57 -22.36 14.55
C LYS A 367 20.59 -21.49 13.82
N ARG A 368 20.96 -21.90 12.60
CA ARG A 368 21.89 -21.17 11.73
C ARG A 368 21.40 -21.19 10.30
N VAL A 369 21.34 -20.04 9.65
CA VAL A 369 20.82 -19.89 8.29
C VAL A 369 21.76 -19.01 7.48
N VAL A 370 22.12 -19.48 6.30
CA VAL A 370 22.85 -18.71 5.30
C VAL A 370 21.99 -18.55 4.05
N TYR A 371 22.22 -17.46 3.32
CA TYR A 371 21.69 -17.24 1.98
C TYR A 371 22.86 -17.31 1.00
N LYS A 372 22.86 -18.28 0.09
CA LYS A 372 23.93 -18.47 -0.88
C LYS A 372 23.44 -18.69 -2.30
#